data_AF-A0A6I3L2R7-F1
#
_entry.id   AF-A0A6I3L2R7-F1
#
_cell.length_a   1.000
_cell.length_b   1.000
_cell.length_c   1.000
_cell.angle_alpha   90.00
_cell.angle_beta   90.00
_cell.angle_gamma   90.00
#
_symmetry.space_group_name_H-M   'P 1'
#
loop_
_entity.id
_entity.type
_entity.pdbx_description
1 polymer ?
#
loop_
_entity_poly.entity_id
_entity_poly.type
_entity_poly.pdbx_seq_one_letter_code
_entity_poly.pdbx_strand_id
1 'polypeptide(L)'
;MRSYEVAAETITVLVAATVAGLALALPIDFGWTSQTSALQLNLLAYSLPRAVAAGVLIAMIVAVLITTLGSPGAAWTTTVGGLVVLLANHVIGHAGKPNSSLSTMNFIDSLAGGVILGALGAAVLHRRLPAFAWTLGILISLLLGAVNPVPRVGGGIDETITAHWRATEMPPAWMIVLALAMAGFGLAANRKRPVAERLTAELPLAPILAGVVLVLVTLASAEWLARHGDTVAGICLAVVTAVGTAIVAAMLLPGRDGEIALLAVALSAVGSATVAAELPAWSIPLLVSVTAFGMWAGSRLGSPVVCLVATGALGIATALTADSERAWVIVGSAATVSWLIGYGLLSVRPRYVPSRVLGTMVIFVPSAVLGMRDYVSRGHDAMPAPDHGFMCTVGSGSTASPGWTSALVVGGCLVGLFLLRRSRPLPAVEPDSPESPTESAASE
;
A
#
# COMPACT_ATOMS: atom_id res chain seq x y z
N MET A 1 -7.48 1.99 -30.57
CA MET A 1 -7.71 0.72 -29.86
C MET A 1 -9.20 0.48 -29.81
N ARG A 2 -9.63 -0.75 -30.07
CA ARG A 2 -11.05 -1.08 -29.98
C ARG A 2 -11.44 -1.18 -28.49
N SER A 3 -12.66 -0.79 -28.14
CA SER A 3 -13.14 -0.71 -26.75
C SER A 3 -12.95 -2.01 -25.95
N TYR A 4 -13.07 -3.16 -26.61
CA TYR A 4 -12.85 -4.47 -26.00
C TYR A 4 -11.39 -4.72 -25.56
N GLU A 5 -10.40 -4.15 -26.27
CA GLU A 5 -8.98 -4.34 -25.92
C GLU A 5 -8.66 -3.61 -24.62
N VAL A 6 -9.21 -2.40 -24.48
CA VAL A 6 -9.05 -1.59 -23.26
C VAL A 6 -9.76 -2.25 -22.08
N ALA A 7 -10.96 -2.81 -22.30
CA ALA A 7 -11.68 -3.53 -21.27
C ALA A 7 -10.91 -4.78 -20.80
N ALA A 8 -10.43 -5.62 -21.73
CA ALA A 8 -9.65 -6.81 -21.40
C ALA A 8 -8.35 -6.45 -20.66
N GLU A 9 -7.61 -5.44 -21.15
CA GLU A 9 -6.38 -4.94 -20.49
C GLU A 9 -6.68 -4.44 -19.07
N THR A 10 -7.78 -3.70 -18.88
CA THR A 10 -8.20 -3.18 -17.58
C THR A 10 -8.55 -4.30 -16.60
N ILE A 11 -9.29 -5.33 -17.03
CA ILE A 11 -9.64 -6.48 -16.18
C ILE A 11 -8.37 -7.27 -15.84
N THR A 12 -7.49 -7.53 -16.81
CA THR A 12 -6.22 -8.22 -16.57
C THR A 12 -5.40 -7.50 -15.51
N VAL A 13 -5.30 -6.17 -15.62
CA VAL A 13 -4.56 -5.34 -14.68
C VAL A 13 -5.19 -5.38 -13.28
N LEU A 14 -6.51 -5.30 -13.19
CA LEU A 14 -7.23 -5.39 -11.91
C LEU A 14 -6.92 -6.72 -11.20
N VAL A 15 -7.08 -7.84 -11.91
CA VAL A 15 -6.87 -9.18 -11.37
C VAL A 15 -5.40 -9.39 -10.98
N ALA A 16 -4.46 -9.06 -11.87
CA ALA A 16 -3.04 -9.24 -11.61
C ALA A 16 -2.53 -8.34 -10.46
N ALA A 17 -2.98 -7.09 -10.38
CA ALA A 17 -2.65 -6.20 -9.27
C ALA A 17 -3.24 -6.68 -7.95
N THR A 18 -4.46 -7.24 -7.97
CA THR A 18 -5.07 -7.84 -6.77
C THR A 18 -4.26 -9.04 -6.28
N VAL A 19 -3.90 -9.98 -7.17
CA VAL A 19 -3.08 -11.15 -6.82
C VAL A 19 -1.72 -10.75 -6.28
N ALA A 20 -1.04 -9.81 -6.95
CA ALA A 20 0.28 -9.36 -6.54
C ALA A 20 0.24 -8.56 -5.23
N GLY A 21 -0.81 -7.76 -5.02
CA GLY A 21 -1.04 -7.08 -3.75
C GLY A 21 -1.35 -8.04 -2.61
N LEU A 22 -2.09 -9.12 -2.86
CA LEU A 22 -2.34 -10.18 -1.87
C LEU A 22 -1.04 -10.90 -1.51
N ALA A 23 -0.23 -11.27 -2.50
CA ALA A 23 1.09 -11.86 -2.27
C ALA A 23 2.02 -10.96 -1.47
N LEU A 24 1.89 -9.64 -1.64
CA LEU A 24 2.68 -8.64 -0.94
C LEU A 24 2.16 -8.33 0.47
N ALA A 25 0.84 -8.33 0.71
CA ALA A 25 0.23 -8.02 2.01
C ALA A 25 0.03 -9.23 2.94
N LEU A 26 -0.25 -10.40 2.36
CA LEU A 26 -0.60 -11.63 3.06
C LEU A 26 0.30 -12.77 2.57
N PRO A 27 1.60 -12.74 2.85
CA PRO A 27 2.46 -13.82 2.43
C PRO A 27 2.12 -15.10 3.24
N ILE A 28 1.62 -16.10 2.51
CA ILE A 28 1.31 -17.51 2.86
C ILE A 28 1.00 -17.88 4.34
N ASP A 29 -0.29 -18.18 4.51
CA ASP A 29 -0.99 -19.25 5.26
C ASP A 29 -0.81 -19.45 6.78
N PHE A 30 -1.84 -19.08 7.56
CA PHE A 30 -2.07 -19.54 8.93
C PHE A 30 -2.64 -20.98 9.00
N GLY A 31 -3.11 -21.54 7.89
CA GLY A 31 -3.52 -22.95 7.78
C GLY A 31 -2.39 -23.92 8.03
N TRP A 32 -1.23 -23.61 7.45
CA TRP A 32 0.02 -24.31 7.72
C TRP A 32 0.53 -24.04 9.14
N THR A 33 0.00 -23.02 9.82
CA THR A 33 0.32 -22.71 11.22
C THR A 33 -0.41 -23.52 12.27
N SER A 34 -1.49 -24.20 11.90
CA SER A 34 -2.16 -25.14 12.79
C SER A 34 -1.26 -26.28 13.29
N GLN A 35 -0.12 -26.52 12.60
CA GLN A 35 0.89 -27.52 12.98
C GLN A 35 2.31 -26.97 13.20
N THR A 36 2.55 -25.65 13.14
CA THR A 36 3.90 -25.09 13.39
C THR A 36 4.09 -24.59 14.82
N SER A 37 5.34 -24.63 15.27
CA SER A 37 5.72 -24.25 16.64
C SER A 37 5.51 -22.75 16.90
N ALA A 38 5.20 -22.37 18.15
CA ALA A 38 5.06 -20.97 18.58
C ALA A 38 6.30 -20.10 18.25
N LEU A 39 7.48 -20.72 18.16
CA LEU A 39 8.72 -20.06 17.71
C LEU A 39 8.65 -19.60 16.24
N GLN A 40 8.07 -20.41 15.35
CA GLN A 40 7.93 -20.07 13.93
C GLN A 40 6.87 -18.98 13.71
N LEU A 41 5.80 -18.98 14.49
CA LEU A 41 4.79 -17.92 14.51
C LEU A 41 5.38 -16.56 14.95
N ASN A 42 6.23 -16.57 15.98
CA ASN A 42 6.94 -15.35 16.39
C ASN A 42 7.93 -14.88 15.32
N LEU A 43 8.67 -15.80 14.68
CA LEU A 43 9.58 -15.43 13.58
C LEU A 43 8.84 -14.85 12.38
N LEU A 44 7.62 -15.32 12.08
CA LEU A 44 6.76 -14.78 11.03
C LEU A 44 6.29 -13.35 11.33
N ALA A 45 5.85 -13.09 12.57
CA ALA A 45 5.40 -11.76 12.98
C ALA A 45 6.50 -10.68 12.83
N TYR A 46 7.76 -11.05 13.08
CA TYR A 46 8.90 -10.13 12.93
C TYR A 46 9.45 -10.04 11.49
N SER A 47 9.32 -11.09 10.68
CA SER A 47 9.87 -11.10 9.31
C SER A 47 8.93 -10.50 8.27
N LEU A 48 7.61 -10.56 8.49
CA LEU A 48 6.60 -10.11 7.54
C LEU A 48 6.70 -8.60 7.21
N PRO A 49 6.77 -7.67 8.20
CA PRO A 49 7.03 -6.25 7.94
C PRO A 49 8.23 -5.98 7.01
N ARG A 50 9.31 -6.75 7.18
CA ARG A 50 10.54 -6.63 6.40
C ARG A 50 10.37 -7.19 4.98
N ALA A 51 9.66 -8.31 4.84
CA ALA A 51 9.34 -8.90 3.54
C ALA A 51 8.48 -7.95 2.69
N VAL A 52 7.44 -7.37 3.28
CA VAL A 52 6.58 -6.38 2.61
C VAL A 52 7.39 -5.16 2.18
N ALA A 53 8.21 -4.60 3.08
CA ALA A 53 9.09 -3.48 2.78
C ALA A 53 10.05 -3.80 1.61
N ALA A 54 10.66 -4.99 1.60
CA ALA A 54 11.50 -5.43 0.49
C ALA A 54 10.71 -5.54 -0.83
N GLY A 55 9.50 -6.10 -0.80
CA GLY A 55 8.59 -6.15 -1.94
C GLY A 55 8.26 -4.76 -2.51
N VAL A 56 7.96 -3.79 -1.64
CA VAL A 56 7.71 -2.39 -2.03
C VAL A 56 8.93 -1.75 -2.70
N LEU A 57 10.13 -1.97 -2.16
CA LEU A 57 11.38 -1.48 -2.75
C LEU A 57 11.63 -2.10 -4.13
N ILE A 58 11.43 -3.41 -4.27
CA ILE A 58 11.53 -4.10 -5.55
C ILE A 58 10.50 -3.57 -6.55
N ALA A 59 9.26 -3.33 -6.13
CA ALA A 59 8.24 -2.73 -6.99
C ALA A 59 8.69 -1.40 -7.58
N MET A 60 9.31 -0.55 -6.77
CA MET A 60 9.84 0.72 -7.27
C MET A 60 11.02 0.55 -8.20
N ILE A 61 12.01 -0.28 -7.84
CA ILE A 61 13.20 -0.51 -8.66
C ILE A 61 12.77 -1.05 -10.03
N VAL A 62 11.88 -2.05 -10.04
CA VAL A 62 11.32 -2.60 -11.28
C VAL A 62 10.53 -1.54 -12.04
N ALA A 63 9.70 -0.73 -11.38
CA ALA A 63 8.98 0.35 -12.05
C ALA A 63 9.94 1.33 -12.75
N VAL A 64 11.01 1.76 -12.07
CA VAL A 64 12.02 2.65 -12.68
C VAL A 64 12.71 1.97 -13.85
N LEU A 65 13.25 0.76 -13.67
CA LEU A 65 13.96 0.03 -14.73
C LEU A 65 13.09 -0.26 -15.96
N ILE A 66 11.82 -0.62 -15.76
CA ILE A 66 10.91 -0.90 -16.88
C ILE A 66 10.48 0.41 -17.57
N THR A 67 10.25 1.49 -16.82
CA THR A 67 9.93 2.79 -17.42
C THR A 67 11.09 3.36 -18.24
N THR A 68 12.35 3.15 -17.82
CA THR A 68 13.53 3.58 -18.59
C THR A 68 13.74 2.76 -19.85
N LEU A 69 13.39 1.46 -19.84
CA LEU A 69 13.41 0.62 -21.04
C LEU A 69 12.37 1.05 -22.10
N GLY A 70 11.26 1.67 -21.68
CA GLY A 70 10.22 2.18 -22.57
C GLY A 70 9.47 1.11 -23.38
N SER A 71 9.67 -0.17 -23.07
CA SER A 71 9.09 -1.31 -23.80
C SER A 71 7.91 -1.91 -23.04
N PRO A 72 6.66 -1.78 -23.55
CA PRO A 72 5.51 -2.46 -22.96
C PRO A 72 5.69 -3.97 -22.94
N GLY A 73 6.36 -4.53 -23.95
CA GLY A 73 6.67 -5.96 -24.01
C GLY A 73 7.51 -6.41 -22.81
N ALA A 74 8.57 -5.67 -22.49
CA ALA A 74 9.42 -5.95 -21.33
C ALA A 74 8.60 -5.94 -20.02
N ALA A 75 7.74 -4.94 -19.86
CA ALA A 75 6.87 -4.82 -18.69
C ALA A 75 5.96 -6.05 -18.52
N TRP A 76 5.24 -6.46 -19.57
CA TRP A 76 4.38 -7.63 -19.53
C TRP A 76 5.16 -8.95 -19.37
N THR A 77 6.36 -9.08 -19.97
CA THR A 77 7.20 -10.26 -19.74
C THR A 77 7.65 -10.36 -18.28
N THR A 78 8.02 -9.25 -17.65
CA THR A 78 8.43 -9.21 -16.25
C THR A 78 7.25 -9.53 -15.32
N THR A 79 6.04 -9.02 -15.63
CA THR A 79 4.82 -9.39 -14.92
C THR A 79 4.52 -10.89 -15.02
N VAL A 80 4.59 -11.48 -16.21
CA VAL A 80 4.40 -12.93 -16.40
C VAL A 80 5.47 -13.72 -15.65
N GLY A 81 6.74 -13.29 -15.72
CA GLY A 81 7.83 -13.91 -14.97
C GLY A 81 7.60 -13.90 -13.45
N GLY A 82 7.17 -12.76 -12.90
CA GLY A 82 6.80 -12.66 -11.49
C GLY A 82 5.64 -13.57 -11.09
N LEU A 83 4.61 -13.69 -11.93
CA LEU A 83 3.49 -14.61 -11.71
C LEU A 83 3.91 -16.09 -11.78
N VAL A 84 4.85 -16.44 -12.67
CA VAL A 84 5.42 -17.79 -12.74
C VAL A 84 6.21 -18.11 -11.47
N VAL A 85 7.02 -17.17 -10.96
CA VAL A 85 7.75 -17.33 -9.69
C VAL A 85 6.77 -17.52 -8.54
N LEU A 86 5.72 -16.70 -8.47
CA LEU A 86 4.66 -16.80 -7.45
C LEU A 86 3.97 -18.18 -7.49
N LEU A 87 3.59 -18.64 -8.68
CA LEU A 87 2.95 -19.94 -8.87
C LEU A 87 3.89 -21.09 -8.49
N ALA A 88 5.17 -21.01 -8.90
CA ALA A 88 6.17 -22.00 -8.54
C ALA A 88 6.39 -22.06 -7.02
N ASN A 89 6.44 -20.91 -6.34
CA ASN A 89 6.55 -20.85 -4.88
C ASN A 89 5.36 -21.54 -4.20
N HIS A 90 4.13 -21.29 -4.68
CA HIS A 90 2.93 -21.97 -4.17
C HIS A 90 2.98 -23.48 -4.42
N VAL A 91 3.34 -23.94 -5.63
CA VAL A 91 3.40 -25.37 -5.96
C VAL A 91 4.48 -26.10 -5.15
N ILE A 92 5.66 -25.49 -5.00
CA ILE A 92 6.76 -26.05 -4.20
C ILE A 92 6.39 -26.06 -2.71
N GLY A 93 5.69 -25.02 -2.23
CA GLY A 93 5.16 -24.96 -0.88
C GLY A 93 4.23 -26.12 -0.56
N HIS A 94 3.32 -26.47 -1.48
CA HIS A 94 2.42 -27.61 -1.34
C HIS A 94 3.11 -28.98 -1.42
N ALA A 95 4.19 -29.09 -2.19
CA ALA A 95 4.93 -30.35 -2.36
C ALA A 95 6.02 -30.56 -1.29
N GLY A 96 6.35 -29.52 -0.51
CA GLY A 96 7.42 -29.52 0.47
C GLY A 96 7.06 -30.24 1.78
N LYS A 97 8.06 -30.82 2.45
CA LYS A 97 7.91 -31.31 3.81
C LYS A 97 7.62 -30.13 4.77
N PRO A 98 6.90 -30.32 5.89
CA PRO A 98 6.53 -29.27 6.85
C PRO A 98 7.71 -28.53 7.53
N ASN A 99 8.96 -28.86 7.19
CA ASN A 99 10.16 -28.19 7.69
C ASN A 99 10.70 -27.11 6.75
N SER A 100 10.05 -26.84 5.62
CA SER A 100 10.41 -25.71 4.76
C SER A 100 10.16 -24.39 5.50
N SER A 101 11.15 -23.49 5.51
CA SER A 101 11.07 -22.20 6.21
C SER A 101 9.97 -21.32 5.62
N LEU A 102 8.84 -21.20 6.32
CA LEU A 102 7.71 -20.30 5.97
C LEU A 102 8.17 -18.86 5.72
N SER A 103 9.17 -18.40 6.48
CA SER A 103 9.74 -17.05 6.30
C SER A 103 10.39 -16.86 4.93
N THR A 104 10.97 -17.90 4.33
CA THR A 104 11.61 -17.80 3.01
C THR A 104 10.57 -17.73 1.91
N MET A 105 9.52 -18.54 2.00
CA MET A 105 8.39 -18.51 1.04
C MET A 105 7.71 -17.15 1.07
N ASN A 106 7.50 -16.58 2.26
CA ASN A 106 6.89 -15.26 2.43
C ASN A 106 7.72 -14.12 1.83
N PHE A 107 9.05 -14.24 1.94
CA PHE A 107 9.95 -13.29 1.29
C PHE A 107 9.86 -13.39 -0.23
N ILE A 108 9.81 -14.61 -0.79
CA ILE A 108 9.67 -14.83 -2.24
C ILE A 108 8.34 -14.26 -2.75
N ASP A 109 7.22 -14.49 -2.06
CA ASP A 109 5.93 -13.94 -2.48
C ASP A 109 5.91 -12.41 -2.44
N SER A 110 6.47 -11.82 -1.39
CA SER A 110 6.56 -10.35 -1.28
C SER A 110 7.42 -9.75 -2.39
N LEU A 111 8.56 -10.38 -2.71
CA LEU A 111 9.42 -9.95 -3.82
C LEU A 111 8.71 -10.11 -5.17
N ALA A 112 8.06 -11.26 -5.41
CA ALA A 112 7.34 -11.55 -6.64
C ALA A 112 6.15 -10.58 -6.84
N GLY A 113 5.36 -10.34 -5.79
CA GLY A 113 4.29 -9.35 -5.76
C GLY A 113 4.82 -7.95 -6.09
N GLY A 114 5.97 -7.58 -5.52
CA GLY A 114 6.68 -6.35 -5.84
C GLY A 114 7.05 -6.24 -7.32
N VAL A 115 7.71 -7.27 -7.88
CA VAL A 115 8.07 -7.34 -9.31
C VAL A 115 6.84 -7.16 -10.20
N ILE A 116 5.75 -7.87 -9.89
CA ILE A 116 4.50 -7.79 -10.67
C ILE A 116 3.92 -6.38 -10.61
N LEU A 117 3.76 -5.80 -9.43
CA LEU A 117 3.15 -4.47 -9.24
C LEU A 117 3.98 -3.37 -9.89
N GLY A 118 5.31 -3.43 -9.75
CA GLY A 118 6.24 -2.49 -10.38
C GLY A 118 6.19 -2.54 -11.90
N ALA A 119 6.30 -3.74 -12.47
CA ALA A 119 6.27 -3.93 -13.92
C ALA A 119 4.91 -3.59 -14.53
N LEU A 120 3.82 -4.01 -13.87
CA LEU A 120 2.45 -3.72 -14.32
C LEU A 120 2.16 -2.22 -14.22
N GLY A 121 2.61 -1.56 -13.14
CA GLY A 121 2.51 -0.12 -12.98
C GLY A 121 3.21 0.63 -14.13
N ALA A 122 4.44 0.24 -14.45
CA ALA A 122 5.17 0.79 -15.61
C ALA A 122 4.42 0.58 -16.93
N ALA A 123 3.78 -0.58 -17.11
CA ALA A 123 3.03 -0.90 -18.31
C ALA A 123 1.76 -0.05 -18.49
N VAL A 124 1.06 0.32 -17.41
CA VAL A 124 -0.35 0.75 -17.52
C VAL A 124 -0.68 2.11 -16.92
N LEU A 125 0.19 2.67 -16.07
CA LEU A 125 -0.09 3.93 -15.37
C LEU A 125 -0.14 5.18 -16.29
N HIS A 126 0.26 5.05 -17.55
CA HIS A 126 0.13 6.08 -18.58
C HIS A 126 -1.32 6.22 -19.12
N ARG A 127 -2.21 5.24 -18.87
CA ARG A 127 -3.61 5.26 -19.32
C ARG A 127 -4.57 5.36 -18.14
N ARG A 128 -5.60 6.20 -18.27
CA ARG A 128 -6.54 6.48 -17.17
C ARG A 128 -7.28 5.24 -16.65
N LEU A 129 -7.87 4.44 -17.53
CA LEU A 129 -8.68 3.28 -17.14
C LEU A 129 -7.83 2.14 -16.54
N PRO A 130 -6.76 1.67 -17.20
CA PRO A 130 -5.85 0.70 -16.58
C PRO A 130 -5.17 1.19 -15.30
N ALA A 131 -4.80 2.48 -15.19
CA ALA A 131 -4.27 3.03 -13.94
C ALA A 131 -5.29 2.95 -12.78
N PHE A 132 -6.56 3.20 -13.09
CA PHE A 132 -7.66 3.04 -12.13
C PHE A 132 -7.79 1.57 -11.71
N ALA A 133 -7.77 0.62 -12.64
CA ALA A 133 -7.80 -0.80 -12.31
C ALA A 133 -6.59 -1.26 -11.49
N TRP A 134 -5.40 -0.76 -11.81
CA TRP A 134 -4.18 -1.11 -11.08
C TRP A 134 -4.24 -0.65 -9.63
N THR A 135 -4.62 0.61 -9.41
CA THR A 135 -4.81 1.18 -8.07
C THR A 135 -5.95 0.50 -7.31
N LEU A 136 -7.08 0.24 -7.97
CA LEU A 136 -8.21 -0.46 -7.36
C LEU A 136 -7.82 -1.89 -6.95
N GLY A 137 -7.08 -2.62 -7.78
CA GLY A 137 -6.63 -3.98 -7.47
C GLY A 137 -5.74 -4.05 -6.24
N ILE A 138 -4.81 -3.09 -6.11
CA ILE A 138 -4.00 -2.90 -4.89
C ILE A 138 -4.90 -2.66 -3.67
N LEU A 139 -5.89 -1.78 -3.77
CA LEU A 139 -6.78 -1.48 -2.65
C LEU A 139 -7.68 -2.67 -2.29
N ILE A 140 -8.18 -3.41 -3.28
CA ILE A 140 -8.92 -4.66 -3.06
C ILE A 140 -8.05 -5.65 -2.29
N SER A 141 -6.77 -5.79 -2.64
CA SER A 141 -5.87 -6.70 -1.94
C SER A 141 -5.68 -6.34 -0.46
N LEU A 142 -5.58 -5.03 -0.15
CA LEU A 142 -5.50 -4.54 1.23
C LEU A 142 -6.80 -4.80 2.00
N LEU A 143 -7.95 -4.57 1.37
CA LEU A 143 -9.27 -4.83 1.98
C LEU A 143 -9.49 -6.32 2.24
N LEU A 144 -9.09 -7.18 1.32
CA LEU A 144 -9.12 -8.64 1.52
C LEU A 144 -8.18 -9.06 2.65
N GLY A 145 -7.00 -8.41 2.76
CA GLY A 145 -6.07 -8.63 3.86
C GLY A 145 -6.62 -8.23 5.23
N ALA A 146 -7.39 -7.15 5.31
CA ALA A 146 -7.97 -6.66 6.56
C ALA A 146 -9.13 -7.51 7.10
N VAL A 147 -9.72 -8.39 6.30
CA VAL A 147 -10.87 -9.22 6.69
C VAL A 147 -10.47 -10.61 7.19
N ASN A 148 -9.24 -11.05 6.92
CA ASN A 148 -8.81 -12.36 7.39
C ASN A 148 -8.63 -12.36 8.91
N PRO A 149 -9.30 -13.29 9.63
CA PRO A 149 -9.23 -13.34 11.08
C PRO A 149 -7.81 -13.71 11.52
N VAL A 150 -7.21 -12.89 12.37
CA VAL A 150 -5.97 -13.23 13.08
C VAL A 150 -6.32 -14.28 14.13
N PRO A 151 -5.57 -15.40 14.26
CA PRO A 151 -5.82 -16.40 15.30
C PRO A 151 -5.76 -15.76 16.69
N ARG A 152 -6.85 -15.87 17.47
CA ARG A 152 -6.88 -15.41 18.86
C ARG A 152 -6.01 -16.31 19.72
N VAL A 153 -4.92 -15.78 20.26
CA VAL A 153 -4.17 -16.43 21.35
C VAL A 153 -4.84 -16.03 22.66
N GLY A 154 -5.72 -16.89 23.21
CA GLY A 154 -6.29 -16.71 24.55
C GLY A 154 -7.81 -16.80 24.69
N GLY A 155 -8.56 -16.88 23.58
CA GLY A 155 -9.96 -17.32 23.62
C GLY A 155 -10.01 -18.82 23.42
N GLY A 156 -10.77 -19.56 24.24
CA GLY A 156 -10.95 -21.00 24.06
C GLY A 156 -11.25 -21.30 22.60
N ILE A 157 -10.35 -22.03 21.95
CA ILE A 157 -10.55 -22.50 20.59
C ILE A 157 -11.70 -23.49 20.70
N ASP A 158 -12.90 -23.05 20.30
CA ASP A 158 -14.03 -23.95 20.19
C ASP A 158 -13.64 -24.98 19.11
N GLU A 159 -13.28 -26.18 19.56
CA GLU A 159 -12.82 -27.30 18.73
C GLU A 159 -13.86 -27.71 17.66
N THR A 160 -15.08 -27.18 17.75
CA THR A 160 -16.14 -27.39 16.76
C THR A 160 -15.99 -26.52 15.50
N ILE A 161 -15.29 -25.39 15.57
CA ILE A 161 -15.09 -24.47 14.43
C ILE A 161 -13.88 -24.88 13.56
N THR A 162 -12.90 -25.58 14.14
CA THR A 162 -11.68 -26.03 13.44
C THR A 162 -11.97 -27.03 12.31
N ALA A 163 -13.11 -27.74 12.34
CA ALA A 163 -13.49 -28.70 11.30
C ALA A 163 -13.97 -28.06 9.98
N HIS A 164 -14.40 -26.80 10.00
CA HIS A 164 -14.94 -26.11 8.81
C HIS A 164 -14.04 -24.98 8.29
N TRP A 165 -13.03 -24.57 9.06
CA TRP A 165 -12.12 -23.51 8.66
C TRP A 165 -10.96 -24.09 7.84
N ARG A 166 -11.19 -24.31 6.53
CA ARG A 166 -10.06 -24.41 5.61
C ARG A 166 -9.43 -23.04 5.54
N ALA A 167 -8.23 -22.92 6.07
CA ALA A 167 -7.37 -21.81 5.74
C ALA A 167 -7.21 -21.76 4.23
N THR A 168 -7.88 -20.78 3.64
CA THR A 168 -7.82 -20.54 2.21
C THR A 168 -6.49 -19.88 1.93
N GLU A 169 -5.64 -20.58 1.17
CA GLU A 169 -4.43 -20.05 0.56
C GLU A 169 -4.68 -18.63 0.02
N MET A 170 -3.83 -17.68 0.40
CA MET A 170 -3.89 -16.30 -0.08
C MET A 170 -2.56 -15.91 -0.71
N PRO A 171 -2.55 -15.48 -1.99
CA PRO A 171 -3.65 -15.54 -2.96
C PRO A 171 -3.99 -16.99 -3.38
N PRO A 172 -5.26 -17.33 -3.62
CA PRO A 172 -5.64 -18.67 -4.06
C PRO A 172 -4.94 -19.07 -5.36
N ALA A 173 -4.44 -20.32 -5.46
CA ALA A 173 -3.72 -20.81 -6.64
C ALA A 173 -4.50 -20.61 -7.96
N TRP A 174 -5.83 -20.75 -7.93
CA TRP A 174 -6.67 -20.51 -9.10
C TRP A 174 -6.65 -19.05 -9.56
N MET A 175 -6.54 -18.08 -8.64
CA MET A 175 -6.40 -16.66 -8.98
C MET A 175 -5.05 -16.39 -9.62
N ILE A 176 -3.98 -17.04 -9.15
CA ILE A 176 -2.64 -16.93 -9.73
C ILE A 176 -2.65 -17.46 -11.17
N VAL A 177 -3.22 -18.65 -11.40
CA VAL A 177 -3.32 -19.24 -12.74
C VAL A 177 -4.16 -18.37 -13.68
N LEU A 178 -5.28 -17.82 -13.19
CA LEU A 178 -6.11 -16.90 -13.95
C LEU A 178 -5.33 -15.61 -14.31
N ALA A 179 -4.67 -14.99 -13.34
CA ALA A 179 -3.85 -13.81 -13.57
C ALA A 179 -2.73 -14.08 -14.57
N LEU A 180 -2.08 -15.25 -14.49
CA LEU A 180 -1.02 -15.69 -15.40
C LEU A 180 -1.55 -15.86 -16.83
N ALA A 181 -2.70 -16.52 -17.01
CA ALA A 181 -3.33 -16.67 -18.32
C ALA A 181 -3.71 -15.31 -18.94
N MET A 182 -4.31 -14.43 -18.14
CA MET A 182 -4.69 -13.09 -18.57
C MET A 182 -3.48 -12.20 -18.89
N ALA A 183 -2.42 -12.26 -18.09
CA ALA A 183 -1.17 -11.54 -18.32
C ALA A 183 -0.43 -12.09 -19.55
N GLY A 184 -0.46 -13.41 -19.78
CA GLY A 184 0.06 -14.04 -20.99
C GLY A 184 -0.67 -13.57 -22.26
N PHE A 185 -2.00 -13.45 -22.20
CA PHE A 185 -2.78 -12.84 -23.27
C PHE A 185 -2.42 -11.36 -23.47
N GLY A 186 -2.27 -10.60 -22.38
CA GLY A 186 -1.82 -9.21 -22.40
C GLY A 186 -0.45 -9.04 -23.04
N LEU A 187 0.50 -9.93 -22.73
CA LEU A 187 1.81 -9.99 -23.36
C LEU A 187 1.71 -10.26 -24.86
N ALA A 188 0.94 -11.26 -25.27
CA ALA A 188 0.74 -11.60 -26.68
C ALA A 188 0.13 -10.44 -27.48
N ALA A 189 -0.88 -9.76 -26.91
CA ALA A 189 -1.53 -8.61 -27.51
C ALA A 189 -0.60 -7.38 -27.62
N ASN A 190 0.33 -7.22 -26.66
CA ASN A 190 1.21 -6.06 -26.56
C ASN A 190 2.60 -6.26 -27.20
N ARG A 191 2.94 -7.47 -27.64
CA ARG A 191 4.27 -7.81 -28.19
C ARG A 191 4.66 -6.99 -29.41
N LYS A 192 3.68 -6.54 -30.21
CA LYS A 192 3.92 -5.77 -31.45
C LYS A 192 3.78 -4.26 -31.27
N ARG A 193 3.50 -3.77 -30.05
CA ARG A 193 3.40 -2.31 -29.83
C ARG A 193 4.78 -1.67 -29.96
N PRO A 194 4.91 -0.56 -30.70
CA PRO A 194 6.19 0.12 -30.85
C PRO A 194 6.71 0.57 -29.47
N VAL A 195 8.04 0.54 -29.32
CA VAL A 195 8.72 1.04 -28.13
C VAL A 195 8.39 2.52 -28.00
N ALA A 196 7.91 2.94 -26.83
CA ALA A 196 7.63 4.36 -26.59
C ALA A 196 8.95 5.13 -26.61
N GLU A 197 8.90 6.39 -27.04
CA GLU A 197 10.08 7.26 -27.11
C GLU A 197 10.84 7.20 -25.79
N ARG A 198 12.10 6.73 -25.86
CA ARG A 198 12.94 6.57 -24.68
C ARG A 198 13.12 7.96 -24.08
N LEU A 199 12.75 8.16 -22.82
CA LEU A 199 13.26 9.33 -22.11
C LEU A 199 14.77 9.14 -22.01
N THR A 200 15.52 9.86 -22.86
CA THR A 200 16.98 10.00 -22.79
C THR A 200 17.43 10.75 -21.53
N ALA A 201 16.53 10.92 -20.56
CA ALA A 201 16.84 11.50 -19.27
C ALA A 201 17.63 10.49 -18.45
N GLU A 202 18.74 10.98 -17.88
CA GLU A 202 19.50 10.35 -16.80
C GLU A 202 18.60 9.52 -15.90
N LEU A 203 18.99 8.27 -15.57
CA LEU A 203 18.18 7.37 -14.75
C LEU A 203 17.63 8.16 -13.55
N PRO A 204 16.29 8.25 -13.37
CA PRO A 204 15.72 8.99 -12.27
C PRO A 204 15.99 8.22 -10.97
N LEU A 205 17.17 8.44 -10.39
CA LEU A 205 17.60 7.88 -9.11
C LEU A 205 16.81 8.47 -7.95
N ALA A 206 16.29 9.69 -8.11
CA ALA A 206 15.56 10.40 -7.07
C ALA A 206 14.33 9.64 -6.52
N PRO A 207 13.41 9.09 -7.34
CA PRO A 207 12.34 8.21 -6.84
C PRO A 207 12.84 6.99 -6.08
N ILE A 208 13.93 6.35 -6.53
CA ILE A 208 14.51 5.18 -5.86
C ILE A 208 15.02 5.57 -4.47
N LEU A 209 15.84 6.62 -4.40
CA LEU A 209 16.39 7.13 -3.14
C LEU A 209 15.27 7.58 -2.19
N ALA A 210 14.26 8.28 -2.70
CA ALA A 210 13.11 8.72 -1.91
C ALA A 210 12.37 7.54 -1.27
N GLY A 211 12.07 6.49 -2.03
CA GLY A 211 11.40 5.32 -1.47
C GLY A 211 12.30 4.47 -0.57
N VAL A 212 13.59 4.33 -0.86
CA VAL A 212 14.54 3.65 0.05
C VAL A 212 14.59 4.36 1.40
N VAL A 213 14.75 5.68 1.42
CA VAL A 213 14.74 6.47 2.65
C VAL A 213 13.41 6.33 3.37
N LEU A 214 12.29 6.47 2.66
CA LEU A 214 10.96 6.39 3.25
C LEU A 214 10.70 5.01 3.88
N VAL A 215 10.96 3.92 3.14
CA VAL A 215 10.70 2.55 3.60
C VAL A 215 11.62 2.16 4.75
N LEU A 216 12.93 2.44 4.66
CA LEU A 216 13.87 2.04 5.71
C LEU A 216 13.60 2.78 7.03
N VAL A 217 13.34 4.08 6.97
CA VAL A 217 13.11 4.85 8.21
C VAL A 217 11.74 4.58 8.80
N THR A 218 10.70 4.35 7.98
CA THR A 218 9.37 3.94 8.50
C THR A 218 9.43 2.57 9.16
N LEU A 219 10.12 1.61 8.54
CA LEU A 219 10.33 0.27 9.11
C LEU A 219 11.13 0.33 10.42
N ALA A 220 12.23 1.09 10.44
CA ALA A 220 13.03 1.27 11.66
C ALA A 220 12.23 1.96 12.78
N SER A 221 11.40 2.96 12.43
CA SER A 221 10.54 3.66 13.39
C SER A 221 9.44 2.74 13.93
N ALA A 222 8.81 1.93 13.07
CA ALA A 222 7.80 0.95 13.47
C ALA A 222 8.39 -0.12 14.40
N GLU A 223 9.58 -0.65 14.07
CA GLU A 223 10.28 -1.64 14.90
C GLU A 223 10.72 -1.05 16.25
N TRP A 224 11.20 0.20 16.26
CA TRP A 224 11.55 0.89 17.50
C TRP A 224 10.34 1.10 18.41
N LEU A 225 9.22 1.57 17.86
CA LEU A 225 7.99 1.78 18.63
C LEU A 225 7.34 0.49 19.09
N ALA A 226 7.40 -0.57 18.30
CA ALA A 226 6.93 -1.87 18.72
C ALA A 226 7.66 -2.39 19.98
N ARG A 227 8.84 -1.83 20.32
CA ARG A 227 9.63 -2.20 21.50
C ARG A 227 9.55 -1.19 22.66
N HIS A 228 9.24 0.09 22.41
CA HIS A 228 9.34 1.18 23.40
C HIS A 228 8.12 2.14 23.41
N GLY A 229 6.99 1.69 22.86
CA GLY A 229 5.97 2.53 22.21
C GLY A 229 5.05 3.41 23.06
N ASP A 230 5.13 3.39 24.39
CA ASP A 230 4.16 4.11 25.25
C ASP A 230 4.73 5.33 25.99
N THR A 231 6.00 5.68 25.74
CA THR A 231 6.55 6.93 26.27
C THR A 231 6.20 8.10 25.37
N VAL A 232 5.85 9.26 25.94
CA VAL A 232 5.63 10.52 25.20
C VAL A 232 6.83 10.84 24.30
N ALA A 233 8.05 10.55 24.76
CA ALA A 233 9.26 10.69 23.98
C ALA A 233 9.27 9.76 22.74
N GLY A 234 8.84 8.51 22.88
CA GLY A 234 8.68 7.56 21.79
C GLY A 234 7.65 8.02 20.75
N ILE A 235 6.51 8.55 21.21
CA ILE A 235 5.46 9.11 20.34
C ILE A 235 6.01 10.31 19.56
N CYS A 236 6.64 11.28 20.24
CA CYS A 236 7.24 12.44 19.60
C CYS A 236 8.31 12.04 18.59
N LEU A 237 9.17 11.08 18.93
CA LEU A 237 10.19 10.56 18.02
C LEU A 237 9.55 9.95 16.77
N ALA A 238 8.50 9.11 16.94
CA ALA A 238 7.77 8.48 15.84
C ALA A 238 7.19 9.51 14.86
N VAL A 239 6.55 10.55 15.41
CA VAL A 239 5.94 11.62 14.61
C VAL A 239 7.02 12.38 13.87
N VAL A 240 8.09 12.79 14.56
CA VAL A 240 9.19 13.54 13.95
C VAL A 240 9.88 12.73 12.86
N THR A 241 10.15 11.43 13.06
CA THR A 241 10.77 10.59 12.05
C THR A 241 9.83 10.33 10.87
N ALA A 242 8.56 10.01 11.10
CA ALA A 242 7.58 9.78 10.03
C ALA A 242 7.34 11.05 9.19
N VAL A 243 7.14 12.20 9.83
CA VAL A 243 6.92 13.48 9.15
C VAL A 243 8.20 13.94 8.45
N GLY A 244 9.35 13.89 9.13
CA GLY A 244 10.63 14.30 8.57
C GLY A 244 10.99 13.49 7.32
N THR A 245 10.81 12.18 7.36
CA THR A 245 11.06 11.29 6.21
C THR A 245 10.08 11.51 5.08
N ALA A 246 8.80 11.72 5.37
CA ALA A 246 7.80 12.06 4.37
C ALA A 246 8.13 13.38 3.66
N ILE A 247 8.59 14.40 4.40
CA ILE A 247 9.03 15.68 3.84
C ILE A 247 10.28 15.50 2.98
N VAL A 248 11.30 14.77 3.47
CA VAL A 248 12.52 14.50 2.71
C VAL A 248 12.19 13.74 1.42
N ALA A 249 11.40 12.67 1.48
CA ALA A 249 10.96 11.92 0.32
C ALA A 249 10.17 12.79 -0.67
N ALA A 250 9.27 13.65 -0.16
CA ALA A 250 8.50 14.57 -0.99
C ALA A 250 9.37 15.62 -1.70
N MET A 251 10.43 16.11 -1.04
CA MET A 251 11.39 17.05 -1.61
C MET A 251 12.35 16.37 -2.60
N LEU A 252 12.68 15.09 -2.41
CA LEU A 252 13.48 14.31 -3.37
C LEU A 252 12.72 14.03 -4.67
N LEU A 253 11.40 13.84 -4.58
CA LEU A 253 10.58 13.61 -5.77
C LEU A 253 10.52 14.86 -6.67
N PRO A 254 10.50 14.71 -8.01
CA PRO A 254 10.49 15.85 -8.92
C PRO A 254 9.16 16.62 -8.91
N GLY A 255 9.23 17.95 -9.05
CA GLY A 255 8.04 18.80 -9.21
C GLY A 255 7.07 18.72 -8.02
N ARG A 256 5.79 18.46 -8.28
CA ARG A 256 4.76 18.30 -7.22
C ARG A 256 4.39 16.83 -6.97
N ASP A 257 5.20 15.91 -7.48
CA ASP A 257 4.93 14.48 -7.30
C ASP A 257 5.10 14.06 -5.83
N GLY A 258 5.83 14.83 -5.02
CA GLY A 258 5.94 14.65 -3.57
C GLY A 258 4.62 14.72 -2.80
N GLU A 259 3.57 15.32 -3.37
CA GLU A 259 2.25 15.38 -2.73
C GLU A 259 1.66 13.98 -2.48
N ILE A 260 1.91 13.01 -3.38
CA ILE A 260 1.38 11.65 -3.23
C ILE A 260 2.06 10.91 -2.07
N ALA A 261 3.36 11.16 -1.82
CA ALA A 261 4.09 10.55 -0.71
C ALA A 261 3.57 11.05 0.64
N LEU A 262 3.35 12.37 0.76
CA LEU A 262 2.76 12.98 1.97
C LEU A 262 1.35 12.44 2.25
N LEU A 263 0.51 12.34 1.21
CA LEU A 263 -0.81 11.75 1.34
C LEU A 263 -0.76 10.29 1.76
N ALA A 264 0.10 9.48 1.14
CA ALA A 264 0.24 8.06 1.44
C ALA A 264 0.65 7.82 2.89
N VAL A 265 1.61 8.59 3.41
CA VAL A 265 2.06 8.51 4.81
C VAL A 265 0.93 8.91 5.76
N ALA A 266 0.24 10.02 5.48
CA ALA A 266 -0.89 10.48 6.30
C ALA A 266 -2.05 9.47 6.33
N LEU A 267 -2.42 8.93 5.16
CA LEU A 267 -3.47 7.93 5.02
C LEU A 267 -3.09 6.60 5.65
N SER A 268 -1.83 6.16 5.52
CA SER A 268 -1.32 4.95 6.17
C SER A 268 -1.34 5.09 7.69
N ALA A 269 -0.94 6.25 8.22
CA ALA A 269 -0.98 6.54 9.66
C ALA A 269 -2.41 6.50 10.22
N VAL A 270 -3.36 7.18 9.57
CA VAL A 270 -4.78 7.17 10.00
C VAL A 270 -5.44 5.82 9.76
N GLY A 271 -5.16 5.15 8.64
CA GLY A 271 -5.62 3.79 8.37
C GLY A 271 -5.18 2.81 9.45
N SER A 272 -3.92 2.90 9.89
CA SER A 272 -3.37 2.07 10.97
C SER A 272 -4.04 2.33 12.33
N ALA A 273 -4.45 3.58 12.60
CA ALA A 273 -5.18 3.93 13.83
C ALA A 273 -6.66 3.48 13.79
N THR A 274 -7.29 3.50 12.62
CA THR A 274 -8.75 3.38 12.45
C THR A 274 -9.26 1.97 12.21
N VAL A 275 -8.53 1.15 11.45
CA VAL A 275 -9.04 -0.14 10.96
C VAL A 275 -9.16 -1.12 12.12
N ALA A 276 -10.38 -1.38 12.60
CA ALA A 276 -10.64 -2.40 13.62
C ALA A 276 -10.15 -3.78 13.13
N ALA A 277 -9.65 -4.60 14.06
CA ALA A 277 -8.93 -5.84 13.73
C ALA A 277 -9.81 -6.93 13.09
N GLU A 278 -11.14 -6.78 13.10
CA GLU A 278 -12.06 -7.76 12.53
C GLU A 278 -13.19 -7.02 11.79
N LEU A 279 -13.19 -7.07 10.45
CA LEU A 279 -14.30 -6.63 9.62
C LEU A 279 -15.09 -7.85 9.12
N PRO A 280 -16.43 -7.83 9.15
CA PRO A 280 -17.22 -8.93 8.60
C PRO A 280 -16.95 -9.13 7.11
N ALA A 281 -16.82 -10.37 6.64
CA ALA A 281 -16.50 -10.65 5.24
C ALA A 281 -17.52 -10.09 4.23
N TRP A 282 -18.80 -9.98 4.64
CA TRP A 282 -19.84 -9.36 3.81
C TRP A 282 -19.59 -7.86 3.54
N SER A 283 -18.76 -7.19 4.35
CA SER A 283 -18.45 -5.77 4.18
C SER A 283 -17.47 -5.48 3.05
N ILE A 284 -16.71 -6.48 2.57
CA ILE A 284 -15.72 -6.33 1.48
C ILE A 284 -16.34 -5.67 0.24
N PRO A 285 -17.40 -6.21 -0.40
CA PRO A 285 -17.94 -5.61 -1.62
C PRO A 285 -18.44 -4.18 -1.40
N LEU A 286 -18.93 -3.86 -0.20
CA LEU A 286 -19.33 -2.51 0.18
C LEU A 286 -18.11 -1.59 0.27
N LEU A 287 -17.04 -2.00 0.96
CA LEU A 287 -15.81 -1.22 1.09
C LEU A 287 -15.10 -1.03 -0.25
N VAL A 288 -15.11 -2.05 -1.12
CA VAL A 288 -14.60 -1.95 -2.49
C VAL A 288 -15.41 -0.92 -3.30
N SER A 289 -16.74 -0.93 -3.16
CA SER A 289 -17.60 0.05 -3.83
C SER A 289 -17.36 1.47 -3.33
N VAL A 290 -17.23 1.64 -2.00
CA VAL A 290 -16.90 2.93 -1.35
C VAL A 290 -15.53 3.43 -1.78
N THR A 291 -14.53 2.55 -1.88
CA THR A 291 -13.19 2.87 -2.36
C THR A 291 -13.22 3.32 -3.82
N ALA A 292 -13.90 2.56 -4.70
CA ALA A 292 -14.05 2.92 -6.11
C ALA A 292 -14.78 4.27 -6.28
N PHE A 293 -15.78 4.55 -5.42
CA PHE A 293 -16.45 5.84 -5.38
C PHE A 293 -15.51 6.98 -4.93
N GLY A 294 -14.69 6.75 -3.90
CA GLY A 294 -13.65 7.68 -3.45
C GLY A 294 -12.64 7.98 -4.55
N MET A 295 -12.16 6.94 -5.23
CA MET A 295 -11.28 7.04 -6.40
C MET A 295 -11.91 7.88 -7.52
N TRP A 296 -13.18 7.63 -7.84
CA TRP A 296 -13.90 8.41 -8.84
C TRP A 296 -14.03 9.89 -8.43
N ALA A 297 -14.39 10.17 -7.17
CA ALA A 297 -14.50 11.53 -6.64
C ALA A 297 -13.15 12.26 -6.68
N GLY A 298 -12.06 11.60 -6.24
CA GLY A 298 -10.70 12.13 -6.28
C GLY A 298 -10.23 12.42 -7.70
N SER A 299 -10.64 11.60 -8.67
CA SER A 299 -10.31 11.83 -10.07
C SER A 299 -10.97 13.08 -10.67
N ARG A 300 -12.13 13.50 -10.15
CA ARG A 300 -12.91 14.65 -10.66
C ARG A 300 -12.65 15.94 -9.90
N LEU A 301 -12.59 15.87 -8.57
CA LEU A 301 -12.53 17.02 -7.65
C LEU A 301 -11.23 17.04 -6.83
N GLY A 302 -10.18 16.40 -7.33
CA GLY A 302 -8.95 16.13 -6.60
C GLY A 302 -8.34 17.37 -5.94
N SER A 303 -8.38 17.39 -4.61
CA SER A 303 -7.64 18.34 -3.79
C SER A 303 -6.92 17.60 -2.66
N PRO A 304 -5.57 17.54 -2.69
CA PRO A 304 -4.80 16.84 -1.65
C PRO A 304 -4.92 17.53 -0.29
N VAL A 305 -5.16 18.84 -0.26
CA VAL A 305 -5.40 19.58 1.00
C VAL A 305 -6.71 19.12 1.64
N VAL A 306 -7.79 19.01 0.85
CA VAL A 306 -9.08 18.51 1.34
C VAL A 306 -8.94 17.08 1.85
N CYS A 307 -8.20 16.23 1.14
CA CYS A 307 -7.91 14.87 1.58
C CYS A 307 -7.19 14.86 2.94
N LEU A 308 -6.11 15.63 3.09
CA LEU A 308 -5.35 15.69 4.34
C LEU A 308 -6.19 16.24 5.50
N VAL A 309 -6.98 17.29 5.28
CA VAL A 309 -7.87 17.85 6.32
C VAL A 309 -8.91 16.81 6.74
N ALA A 310 -9.57 16.14 5.80
CA ALA A 310 -10.54 15.09 6.11
C ALA A 310 -9.89 13.88 6.81
N THR A 311 -8.67 13.51 6.41
CA THR A 311 -7.87 12.46 7.06
C THR A 311 -7.51 12.86 8.49
N GLY A 312 -7.16 14.11 8.73
CA GLY A 312 -6.87 14.65 10.07
C GLY A 312 -8.10 14.66 10.97
N ALA A 313 -9.25 15.10 10.43
CA ALA A 313 -10.53 15.06 11.14
C ALA A 313 -10.91 13.63 11.55
N LEU A 314 -10.69 12.65 10.67
CA LEU A 314 -10.89 11.24 10.97
C LEU A 314 -9.91 10.72 12.03
N GLY A 315 -8.63 11.11 11.99
CA GLY A 315 -7.66 10.76 13.03
C GLY A 315 -8.06 11.28 14.42
N ILE A 316 -8.54 12.53 14.49
CA ILE A 316 -9.08 13.12 15.73
C ILE A 316 -10.35 12.37 16.17
N ALA A 317 -11.28 12.12 15.25
CA ALA A 317 -12.49 11.37 15.57
C ALA A 317 -12.16 9.98 16.14
N THR A 318 -11.17 9.31 15.57
CA THR A 318 -10.67 8.00 16.05
C THR A 318 -10.12 8.08 17.47
N ALA A 319 -9.39 9.15 17.80
CA ALA A 319 -8.89 9.38 19.16
C ALA A 319 -10.04 9.62 20.16
N LEU A 320 -11.09 10.33 19.73
CA LEU A 320 -12.26 10.64 20.56
C LEU A 320 -13.21 9.44 20.74
N THR A 321 -13.24 8.53 19.78
CA THR A 321 -14.11 7.34 19.80
C THR A 321 -13.35 6.05 20.16
N ALA A 322 -12.16 6.17 20.73
CA ALA A 322 -11.27 5.03 20.94
C ALA A 322 -11.88 3.94 21.85
N ASP A 323 -12.73 4.33 22.81
CA ASP A 323 -13.42 3.41 23.73
C ASP A 323 -14.83 2.99 23.25
N SER A 324 -15.24 3.39 22.05
CA SER A 324 -16.58 3.09 21.54
C SER A 324 -16.62 1.77 20.78
N GLU A 325 -17.30 0.78 21.35
CA GLU A 325 -17.57 -0.52 20.68
C GLU A 325 -18.77 -0.49 19.72
N ARG A 326 -19.35 0.68 19.47
CA ARG A 326 -20.55 0.80 18.61
C ARG A 326 -20.22 0.38 17.18
N ALA A 327 -20.93 -0.63 16.66
CA ALA A 327 -20.71 -1.18 15.32
C ALA A 327 -20.74 -0.12 14.19
N TRP A 328 -21.61 0.90 14.29
CA TRP A 328 -21.69 1.97 13.29
C TRP A 328 -20.44 2.87 13.28
N VAL A 329 -19.74 3.01 14.42
CA VAL A 329 -18.47 3.76 14.49
C VAL A 329 -17.37 2.98 13.79
N ILE A 330 -17.29 1.67 14.02
CA ILE A 330 -16.28 0.78 13.42
C ILE A 330 -16.47 0.67 11.90
N VAL A 331 -17.68 0.36 11.44
CA VAL A 331 -17.98 0.23 10.00
C VAL A 331 -17.91 1.60 9.32
N GLY A 332 -18.38 2.66 10.00
CA GLY A 332 -18.34 4.02 9.49
C GLY A 332 -16.91 4.55 9.34
N SER A 333 -16.03 4.31 10.30
CA SER A 333 -14.62 4.70 10.21
C SER A 333 -13.92 3.92 9.09
N ALA A 334 -14.11 2.60 9.01
CA ALA A 334 -13.53 1.77 7.93
C ALA A 334 -13.99 2.21 6.53
N ALA A 335 -15.29 2.52 6.36
CA ALA A 335 -15.82 3.05 5.12
C ALA A 335 -15.21 4.43 4.78
N THR A 336 -15.08 5.31 5.78
CA THR A 336 -14.49 6.64 5.60
C THR A 336 -13.02 6.57 5.21
N VAL A 337 -12.23 5.71 5.87
CA VAL A 337 -10.82 5.45 5.53
C VAL A 337 -10.71 4.93 4.11
N SER A 338 -11.52 3.92 3.76
CA SER A 338 -11.52 3.30 2.44
C SER A 338 -11.82 4.33 1.34
N TRP A 339 -12.81 5.21 1.59
CA TRP A 339 -13.12 6.33 0.72
C TRP A 339 -11.96 7.33 0.60
N LEU A 340 -11.35 7.72 1.72
CA LEU A 340 -10.23 8.68 1.77
C LEU A 340 -8.97 8.15 1.10
N ILE A 341 -8.66 6.86 1.24
CA ILE A 341 -7.54 6.23 0.55
C ILE A 341 -7.76 6.28 -0.96
N GLY A 342 -8.95 5.87 -1.41
CA GLY A 342 -9.33 5.95 -2.82
C GLY A 342 -9.27 7.39 -3.36
N TYR A 343 -9.85 8.34 -2.63
CA TYR A 343 -9.88 9.76 -2.97
C TYR A 343 -8.46 10.34 -3.03
N GLY A 344 -7.64 10.11 -2.00
CA GLY A 344 -6.29 10.65 -1.87
C GLY A 344 -5.36 10.21 -2.98
N LEU A 345 -5.32 8.91 -3.29
CA LEU A 345 -4.45 8.36 -4.33
C LEU A 345 -4.73 8.90 -5.73
N LEU A 346 -6.00 9.26 -6.01
CA LEU A 346 -6.40 9.80 -7.31
C LEU A 346 -6.56 11.33 -7.32
N SER A 347 -6.50 11.97 -6.15
CA SER A 347 -6.53 13.44 -6.02
C SER A 347 -5.26 14.10 -6.54
N VAL A 348 -4.12 13.39 -6.48
CA VAL A 348 -2.85 13.83 -7.05
C VAL A 348 -2.60 13.07 -8.35
N ARG A 349 -2.10 13.77 -9.37
CA ARG A 349 -1.72 13.18 -10.64
C ARG A 349 -0.21 13.33 -10.84
N PRO A 350 0.62 12.47 -10.23
CA PRO A 350 2.06 12.56 -10.44
C PRO A 350 2.38 12.41 -11.91
N ARG A 351 3.35 13.21 -12.38
CA ARG A 351 3.79 13.19 -13.78
C ARG A 351 4.60 11.93 -14.07
N TYR A 352 5.36 11.44 -13.09
CA TYR A 352 6.21 10.28 -13.23
C TYR A 352 5.53 9.01 -12.71
N VAL A 353 5.57 7.96 -13.54
CA VAL A 353 5.00 6.65 -13.21
C VAL A 353 5.63 6.04 -11.94
N PRO A 354 6.96 6.06 -11.74
CA PRO A 354 7.57 5.57 -10.50
C PRO A 354 7.05 6.28 -9.24
N SER A 355 6.75 7.58 -9.31
CA SER A 355 6.19 8.34 -8.19
C SER A 355 4.78 7.88 -7.82
N ARG A 356 3.96 7.50 -8.83
CA ARG A 356 2.65 6.86 -8.59
C ARG A 356 2.79 5.50 -7.92
N VAL A 357 3.74 4.68 -8.37
CA VAL A 357 4.01 3.38 -7.76
C VAL A 357 4.47 3.55 -6.32
N LEU A 358 5.41 4.47 -6.05
CA LEU A 358 5.84 4.77 -4.68
C LEU A 358 4.67 5.16 -3.78
N GLY A 359 3.87 6.16 -4.17
CA GLY A 359 2.78 6.66 -3.34
C GLY A 359 1.72 5.61 -3.02
N THR A 360 1.46 4.69 -3.95
CA THR A 360 0.48 3.60 -3.73
C THR A 360 1.07 2.47 -2.91
N MET A 361 2.33 2.10 -3.15
CA MET A 361 3.00 1.01 -2.42
C MET A 361 3.32 1.35 -0.96
N VAL A 362 3.52 2.62 -0.63
CA VAL A 362 3.76 3.08 0.75
C VAL A 362 2.61 2.70 1.69
N ILE A 363 1.40 2.47 1.18
CA ILE A 363 0.26 2.04 1.99
C ILE A 363 0.47 0.62 2.57
N PHE A 364 1.24 -0.24 1.89
CA PHE A 364 1.59 -1.56 2.41
C PHE A 364 2.68 -1.50 3.49
N VAL A 365 3.45 -0.41 3.54
CA VAL A 365 4.55 -0.30 4.50
C VAL A 365 3.96 -0.06 5.89
N PRO A 366 4.34 -0.87 6.90
CA PRO A 366 3.91 -0.67 8.28
C PRO A 366 4.20 0.75 8.75
N SER A 367 3.17 1.44 9.24
CA SER A 367 3.33 2.78 9.79
C SER A 367 3.83 2.71 11.25
N ALA A 368 4.48 3.77 11.72
CA ALA A 368 4.85 3.86 13.14
C ALA A 368 3.62 3.81 14.07
N VAL A 369 2.47 4.29 13.59
CA VAL A 369 1.19 4.21 14.31
C VAL A 369 0.71 2.77 14.44
N LEU A 370 0.95 1.92 13.44
CA LEU A 370 0.66 0.49 13.53
C LEU A 370 1.50 -0.18 14.62
N GLY A 371 2.80 0.12 14.67
CA GLY A 371 3.69 -0.40 15.72
C GLY A 371 3.29 0.06 17.13
N MET A 372 2.84 1.32 17.27
CA MET A 372 2.30 1.83 18.52
C MET A 372 1.01 1.12 18.95
N ARG A 373 0.08 0.94 18.01
CA ARG A 373 -1.18 0.24 18.27
C ARG A 373 -0.93 -1.20 18.70
N ASP A 374 0.03 -1.86 18.07
CA ASP A 374 0.45 -3.22 18.39
C ASP A 374 1.12 -3.31 19.78
N TYR A 375 1.91 -2.29 20.16
CA TYR A 375 2.47 -2.18 21.50
C TYR A 375 1.37 -1.99 22.57
N VAL A 376 0.45 -1.04 22.33
CA VAL A 376 -0.66 -0.72 23.25
C VAL A 376 -1.60 -1.90 23.42
N SER A 377 -1.87 -2.67 22.35
CA SER A 377 -2.74 -3.85 22.44
C SER A 377 -2.07 -5.04 23.15
N ARG A 378 -0.75 -5.20 23.06
CA ARG A 378 -0.03 -6.30 23.73
C ARG A 378 0.31 -6.00 25.19
N GLY A 379 0.35 -4.73 25.60
CA GLY A 379 0.74 -4.33 26.94
C GLY A 379 2.23 -4.52 27.23
N HIS A 380 2.67 -4.08 28.42
CA HIS A 380 4.06 -4.22 28.88
C HIS A 380 4.44 -5.68 29.19
N ASP A 381 3.45 -6.56 29.40
CA ASP A 381 3.64 -7.93 29.92
C ASP A 381 3.88 -8.99 28.83
N ALA A 382 3.85 -8.63 27.55
CA ALA A 382 4.20 -9.53 26.45
C ALA A 382 5.72 -9.70 26.24
N MET A 383 6.54 -8.93 26.97
CA MET A 383 8.00 -9.09 26.99
C MET A 383 8.36 -10.12 28.07
N PRO A 384 9.21 -11.12 27.76
CA PRO A 384 9.52 -12.20 28.71
C PRO A 384 10.22 -11.62 29.96
N ALA A 385 9.46 -11.50 31.05
CA ALA A 385 10.03 -11.34 32.38
C ALA A 385 10.64 -12.69 32.82
N PRO A 386 11.89 -12.72 33.28
CA PRO A 386 12.60 -13.98 33.56
C PRO A 386 11.96 -14.84 34.67
N ASP A 387 11.06 -14.29 35.49
CA ASP A 387 10.58 -14.95 36.71
C ASP A 387 9.08 -15.34 36.73
N HIS A 388 8.26 -15.00 35.73
CA HIS A 388 6.81 -15.23 35.79
C HIS A 388 6.26 -15.92 34.54
N GLY A 389 5.47 -16.99 34.77
CA GLY A 389 4.87 -17.83 33.74
C GLY A 389 3.98 -17.04 32.77
N PHE A 390 4.06 -17.43 31.51
CA PHE A 390 3.42 -16.82 30.35
C PHE A 390 1.90 -16.60 30.54
N MET A 391 1.50 -15.42 30.98
CA MET A 391 0.14 -14.93 30.79
C MET A 391 0.22 -13.61 30.03
N CYS A 392 -0.02 -13.68 28.72
CA CYS A 392 -0.26 -12.49 27.90
C CYS A 392 -1.62 -11.90 28.31
N THR A 393 -1.63 -11.02 29.31
CA THR A 393 -2.81 -10.20 29.57
C THR A 393 -2.76 -9.00 28.65
N VAL A 394 -3.64 -8.98 27.65
CA VAL A 394 -3.92 -7.81 26.79
C VAL A 394 -4.49 -6.72 27.71
N GLY A 395 -3.61 -5.86 28.22
CA GLY A 395 -3.97 -4.74 29.09
C GLY A 395 -4.69 -3.65 28.30
N SER A 396 -5.75 -3.08 28.87
CA SER A 396 -6.46 -1.91 28.35
C SER A 396 -5.62 -0.63 28.53
N GLY A 397 -4.49 -0.54 27.84
CA GLY A 397 -3.73 0.70 27.72
C GLY A 397 -4.57 1.79 27.02
N SER A 398 -4.16 3.05 27.14
CA SER A 398 -4.86 4.20 26.53
C SER A 398 -5.08 3.99 25.02
N THR A 399 -6.32 3.65 24.66
CA THR A 399 -6.77 3.33 23.29
C THR A 399 -6.68 4.53 22.35
N ALA A 400 -6.60 5.75 22.91
CA ALA A 400 -6.63 7.01 22.16
C ALA A 400 -5.27 7.44 21.58
N SER A 401 -4.14 6.90 22.07
CA SER A 401 -2.79 7.34 21.67
C SER A 401 -2.49 7.16 20.18
N PRO A 402 -2.91 6.07 19.48
CA PRO A 402 -2.68 5.93 18.05
C PRO A 402 -3.47 6.96 17.23
N GLY A 403 -4.68 7.31 17.69
CA GLY A 403 -5.52 8.34 17.08
C GLY A 403 -4.85 9.72 17.11
N TRP A 404 -4.40 10.16 18.28
CA TRP A 404 -3.66 11.43 18.43
C TRP A 404 -2.36 11.46 17.63
N THR A 405 -1.61 10.37 17.65
CA THR A 405 -0.36 10.25 16.88
C THR A 405 -0.62 10.38 15.39
N SER A 406 -1.66 9.70 14.87
CA SER A 406 -2.04 9.80 13.46
C SER A 406 -2.44 11.24 13.07
N ALA A 407 -3.18 11.95 13.93
CA ALA A 407 -3.55 13.34 13.70
C ALA A 407 -2.31 14.28 13.66
N LEU A 408 -1.32 14.05 14.53
CA LEU A 408 -0.05 14.79 14.51
C LEU A 408 0.75 14.53 13.23
N VAL A 409 0.81 13.28 12.76
CA VAL A 409 1.45 12.93 11.48
C VAL A 409 0.75 13.66 10.32
N VAL A 410 -0.58 13.67 10.28
CA VAL A 410 -1.34 14.40 9.26
C VAL A 410 -1.04 15.90 9.32
N GLY A 411 -0.97 16.49 10.52
CA GLY A 411 -0.58 17.88 10.71
C GLY A 411 0.82 18.18 10.15
N GLY A 412 1.79 17.30 10.42
CA GLY A 412 3.12 17.38 9.84
C GLY A 412 3.13 17.25 8.31
N CYS A 413 2.33 16.35 7.74
CA CYS A 413 2.17 16.21 6.30
C CYS A 413 1.51 17.45 5.65
N LEU A 414 0.58 18.12 6.34
CA LEU A 414 0.00 19.41 5.89
C LEU A 414 1.06 20.51 5.85
N VAL A 415 1.90 20.61 6.88
CA VAL A 415 3.05 21.53 6.90
C VAL A 415 4.01 21.20 5.76
N GLY A 416 4.34 19.91 5.58
CA GLY A 416 5.17 19.44 4.47
C GLY A 416 4.59 19.80 3.09
N LEU A 417 3.28 19.66 2.92
CA LEU A 417 2.58 20.03 1.69
C LEU A 417 2.66 21.55 1.44
N PHE A 418 2.47 22.36 2.48
CA PHE A 418 2.62 23.80 2.39
C PHE A 418 4.05 24.21 2.02
N LEU A 419 5.06 23.62 2.67
CA LEU A 419 6.47 23.85 2.36
C LEU A 419 6.81 23.45 0.91
N LEU A 420 6.33 22.31 0.45
CA LEU A 420 6.53 21.83 -0.92
C LEU A 420 5.91 22.77 -1.96
N ARG A 421 4.69 23.26 -1.71
CA ARG A 421 4.00 24.20 -2.60
C ARG A 421 4.68 25.57 -2.62
N ARG A 422 5.21 26.01 -1.48
CA ARG A 422 5.95 27.27 -1.37
C ARG A 422 7.31 27.20 -2.06
N SER A 423 8.02 26.07 -1.96
CA SER A 423 9.31 25.88 -2.63
C SER A 423 9.18 25.62 -4.13
N ARG A 424 8.00 25.18 -4.60
CA ARG A 424 7.73 24.83 -6.00
C ARG A 424 6.43 25.48 -6.49
N PRO A 425 6.40 26.81 -6.68
CA PRO A 425 5.24 27.50 -7.24
C PRO A 425 4.94 27.01 -8.66
N LEU A 426 3.66 26.99 -9.03
CA LEU A 426 3.27 26.74 -10.42
C LEU A 426 3.72 27.94 -11.27
N PRO A 427 4.22 27.71 -12.50
CA PRO A 427 4.39 28.81 -13.46
C PRO A 427 3.04 29.54 -13.57
N ALA A 428 3.06 30.87 -13.45
CA ALA A 428 1.87 31.66 -13.72
C ALA A 428 1.43 31.34 -15.16
N VAL A 429 0.14 31.05 -15.36
CA VAL A 429 -0.42 30.97 -16.71
C VAL A 429 -0.33 32.39 -17.24
N GLU A 430 0.66 32.64 -18.09
CA GLU A 430 0.78 33.91 -18.80
C GLU A 430 -0.49 34.03 -19.65
N PRO A 431 -1.32 35.08 -19.45
CA PRO A 431 -2.52 35.25 -20.25
C PRO A 431 -2.09 35.39 -21.70
N ASP A 432 -2.70 34.60 -22.59
CA ASP A 432 -2.49 34.66 -24.04
C ASP A 432 -2.41 36.14 -24.45
N SER A 433 -1.20 36.58 -24.80
CA SER A 433 -1.04 37.89 -25.43
C SER A 433 -1.82 37.81 -26.74
N PRO A 434 -2.83 38.67 -26.96
CA PRO A 434 -3.63 38.61 -28.17
C PRO A 434 -2.68 38.75 -29.35
N GLU A 435 -2.66 37.70 -30.17
CA GLU A 435 -1.97 37.60 -31.44
C GLU A 435 -2.19 38.89 -32.22
N SER A 436 -1.15 39.71 -32.34
CA SER A 436 -1.18 40.91 -33.17
C SER A 436 -1.54 40.48 -34.59
N PRO A 437 -2.62 40.99 -35.21
CA PRO A 437 -2.96 40.63 -36.57
C PRO A 437 -1.82 41.08 -37.48
N THR A 438 -1.20 40.13 -38.16
CA THR A 438 -0.23 40.34 -39.21
C THR A 438 -0.86 41.23 -40.28
N GLU A 439 -0.40 42.48 -40.35
CA GLU A 439 -0.69 43.43 -41.42
C GLU A 439 -0.01 42.93 -42.70
N SER A 440 -0.72 42.08 -43.45
CA SER A 440 -0.41 41.75 -44.84
C SER A 440 -1.38 42.50 -45.72
N ALA A 441 -1.02 43.73 -46.10
CA ALA A 441 -1.62 44.44 -47.20
C ALA A 441 -0.61 45.36 -47.88
N ALA A 442 -0.51 45.17 -49.20
CA ALA A 442 -0.02 46.10 -50.22
C ALA A 442 1.50 46.25 -50.42
N SER A 443 2.01 45.57 -51.46
CA SER A 443 2.32 46.26 -52.72
C SER A 443 2.58 45.25 -53.84
N GLU A 444 1.57 45.05 -54.71
CA GLU A 444 1.77 44.83 -56.15
C GLU A 444 1.68 46.17 -56.87
#